data_AF-A0A7L4QUN4-F1
#
_entry.id   AF-A0A7L4QUN4-F1
#
_cell.length_a   1.000
_cell.length_b   1.000
_cell.length_c   1.000
_cell.angle_alpha   90.00
_cell.angle_beta   90.00
_cell.angle_gamma   90.00
#
_symmetry.space_group_name_H-M   'P 1'
#
loop_
_entity.id
_entity.type
_entity.pdbx_description
1 polymer ?
#
loop_
_entity_poly.entity_id
_entity_poly.type
_entity_poly.pdbx_seq_one_letter_code
_entity_poly.pdbx_strand_id
1 'polypeptide(L)'
;LQITGLVQRPVNYTYDEVKNFTTYRKVVKLDCVEGWSVNILWEGVLVSELIKKAGPLPQANTIIFHAVDGYTTSFPLDYVNNNQILLAYKMNNATIPPERGYPFQLVAESKWGYKWIKWVDEIELSDDPNYKGYWESRGYSNSGNLSERFLG
;
A
#
# COMPACT_ATOMS: atom_id res chain seq x y z
N LEU A 1 3.93 7.54 10.15
CA LEU A 1 4.19 6.78 8.91
C LEU A 1 5.68 6.79 8.67
N GLN A 2 6.33 5.65 8.87
CA GLN A 2 7.76 5.49 8.71
C GLN A 2 8.09 5.05 7.28
N ILE A 3 9.17 5.58 6.71
CA ILE A 3 9.78 5.11 5.47
C ILE A 3 11.18 4.60 5.82
N THR A 4 11.42 3.31 5.63
CA THR A 4 12.59 2.58 6.16
C THR A 4 13.21 1.65 5.10
N GLY A 5 14.17 0.82 5.52
CA GLY A 5 14.86 -0.14 4.66
C GLY A 5 15.92 0.50 3.76
N LEU A 6 15.92 0.14 2.48
CA LEU A 6 16.87 0.55 1.46
C LEU A 6 16.62 1.98 0.96
N VAL A 7 16.82 2.93 1.86
CA VAL A 7 16.70 4.37 1.62
C VAL A 7 17.95 5.10 2.12
N GLN A 8 18.29 6.24 1.50
CA GLN A 8 19.40 7.07 1.92
C GLN A 8 19.17 7.70 3.30
N ARG A 9 17.92 8.11 3.55
CA ARG A 9 17.53 8.78 4.79
C ARG A 9 16.14 8.28 5.21
N PRO A 10 16.05 7.43 6.24
CA PRO A 10 14.76 7.07 6.82
C PRO A 10 13.97 8.31 7.23
N VAL A 11 12.66 8.29 7.01
CA VAL A 11 11.77 9.43 7.32
C VAL A 11 10.61 8.94 8.18
N ASN A 12 10.17 9.76 9.13
CA ASN A 12 8.94 9.52 9.86
C ASN A 12 8.02 10.71 9.71
N TYR A 13 6.88 10.51 9.04
CA TYR A 13 5.85 11.52 8.86
C TYR A 13 4.76 11.40 9.93
N THR A 14 4.35 12.53 10.47
CA THR A 14 3.06 12.67 11.15
C THR A 14 1.90 12.54 10.15
N TYR A 15 0.70 12.30 10.66
CA TYR A 15 -0.50 12.22 9.83
C TYR A 15 -0.75 13.51 9.02
N ASP A 16 -0.58 14.67 9.65
CA ASP A 16 -0.79 15.96 8.97
C ASP A 16 0.32 16.29 7.97
N GLU A 17 1.56 15.86 8.21
CA GLU A 17 2.63 15.98 7.21
C GLU A 17 2.32 15.18 5.95
N VAL A 18 1.76 13.97 6.07
CA VAL A 18 1.32 13.20 4.90
C VAL A 18 0.22 13.96 4.16
N LYS A 19 -0.77 14.52 4.87
CA LYS A 19 -1.86 15.29 4.23
C LYS A 19 -1.39 16.58 3.54
N ASN A 20 -0.21 17.10 3.87
CA ASN A 20 0.36 18.28 3.23
C ASN A 20 1.03 18.00 1.87
N PHE A 21 1.15 16.74 1.45
CA PHE A 21 1.58 16.39 0.10
C PHE A 21 0.48 16.66 -0.94
N THR A 22 0.84 16.59 -2.22
CA THR A 22 -0.12 16.67 -3.32
C THR A 22 -1.21 15.62 -3.12
N THR A 23 -2.46 16.07 -3.13
CA THR A 23 -3.61 15.21 -2.94
C THR A 23 -4.13 14.70 -4.28
N TYR A 24 -4.38 13.40 -4.34
CA TYR A 24 -4.92 12.72 -5.51
C TYR A 24 -6.25 12.05 -5.18
N ARG A 25 -7.13 11.96 -6.17
CA ARG A 25 -8.44 11.34 -6.06
C ARG A 25 -8.67 10.35 -7.19
N LYS A 26 -9.16 9.15 -6.88
CA LYS A 26 -9.61 8.18 -7.88
C LYS A 26 -10.74 7.30 -7.36
N VAL A 27 -11.69 6.99 -8.24
CA VAL A 27 -12.68 5.94 -7.97
C VAL A 27 -12.06 4.62 -8.39
N VAL A 28 -11.93 3.69 -7.44
CA VAL A 28 -11.32 2.38 -7.71
C VAL A 28 -12.24 1.28 -7.20
N LYS A 29 -12.36 0.22 -8.00
CA LYS A 29 -13.04 -1.01 -7.64
C LYS A 29 -12.12 -1.87 -6.78
N LEU A 30 -12.59 -2.27 -5.60
CA LEU A 30 -11.96 -3.27 -4.75
C LEU A 30 -12.69 -4.60 -4.95
N ASP A 31 -11.96 -5.63 -5.37
CA ASP A 31 -12.44 -7.00 -5.54
C ASP A 31 -11.91 -7.88 -4.38
N CYS A 32 -12.82 -8.42 -3.57
CA CYS A 32 -12.47 -9.28 -2.44
C CYS A 32 -12.45 -10.76 -2.85
N VAL A 33 -11.56 -11.53 -2.21
CA VAL A 33 -11.48 -12.99 -2.39
C VAL A 33 -12.77 -13.71 -1.95
N GLU A 34 -13.61 -13.07 -1.14
CA GLU A 34 -14.91 -13.57 -0.69
C GLU A 34 -16.03 -13.39 -1.74
N GLY A 35 -15.71 -12.89 -2.94
CA GLY A 35 -16.65 -12.81 -4.06
C GLY A 35 -17.52 -11.55 -4.11
N TRP A 36 -17.25 -10.56 -3.26
CA TRP A 36 -17.89 -9.25 -3.33
C TRP A 36 -16.95 -8.19 -3.93
N SER A 37 -17.54 -7.13 -4.50
CA SER A 37 -16.78 -5.98 -4.96
C SER A 37 -17.47 -4.66 -4.66
N VAL A 38 -16.70 -3.58 -4.54
CA VAL A 38 -17.21 -2.25 -4.21
C VAL A 38 -16.42 -1.17 -4.94
N ASN A 39 -17.10 -0.13 -5.43
CA ASN A 39 -16.46 1.08 -5.94
C ASN A 39 -16.38 2.13 -4.84
N ILE A 40 -15.20 2.68 -4.60
CA ILE A 40 -14.97 3.69 -3.56
C ILE A 40 -14.19 4.85 -4.18
N LEU A 41 -14.60 6.08 -3.85
CA LEU A 41 -13.79 7.27 -4.13
C LEU A 41 -12.71 7.36 -3.05
N TRP A 42 -11.45 7.18 -3.46
CA TRP A 42 -10.29 7.31 -2.59
C TRP A 42 -9.67 8.69 -2.73
N GLU A 43 -9.20 9.24 -1.62
CA GLU A 43 -8.38 10.46 -1.57
C GLU A 43 -7.15 10.21 -0.68
N GLY A 44 -5.97 10.55 -1.21
CA GLY A 44 -4.69 10.19 -0.62
C GLY A 44 -3.49 10.84 -1.29
N VAL A 45 -2.32 10.31 -0.97
CA VAL A 45 -1.02 10.71 -1.56
C VAL A 45 -0.45 9.55 -2.34
N LEU A 46 0.30 9.83 -3.41
CA LEU A 46 1.05 8.79 -4.10
C LEU A 46 2.16 8.23 -3.22
N VAL A 47 2.25 6.90 -3.11
CA VAL A 47 3.32 6.25 -2.36
C VAL A 47 4.70 6.63 -2.92
N SER A 48 4.81 6.77 -4.24
CA SER A 48 6.04 7.19 -4.91
C SER A 48 6.53 8.57 -4.45
N GLU A 49 5.63 9.51 -4.14
CA GLU A 49 6.00 10.83 -3.61
C GLU A 49 6.52 10.76 -2.17
N LEU A 50 5.90 9.89 -1.34
CA LEU A 50 6.29 9.70 0.06
C LEU A 50 7.71 9.12 0.16
N ILE A 51 8.01 8.10 -0.63
CA ILE A 51 9.32 7.44 -0.61
C ILE A 51 10.41 8.26 -1.30
N LYS A 52 10.06 9.13 -2.27
CA LYS A 52 11.02 9.97 -2.99
C LYS A 52 11.86 10.85 -2.06
N LYS A 53 11.26 11.40 -1.00
CA LYS A 53 11.99 12.22 -0.01
C LYS A 53 13.02 11.42 0.80
N ALA A 54 12.77 10.13 1.05
CA ALA A 54 13.69 9.24 1.73
C ALA A 54 14.89 8.83 0.85
N GLY A 55 14.75 8.96 -0.46
CA GLY A 55 15.77 8.64 -1.45
C GLY A 55 16.02 7.14 -1.55
N PRO A 56 15.17 6.38 -2.30
CA PRO A 56 15.35 4.94 -2.46
C PRO A 56 16.73 4.62 -3.04
N LEU A 57 17.38 3.57 -2.51
CA LEU A 57 18.66 3.10 -3.01
C LEU A 57 18.47 2.27 -4.31
N PRO A 58 19.45 2.26 -5.23
CA PRO A 58 19.30 1.58 -6.53
C PRO A 58 19.00 0.08 -6.46
N GLN A 59 19.38 -0.59 -5.38
CA GLN A 59 19.11 -2.01 -5.16
C GLN A 59 17.67 -2.31 -4.72
N ALA A 60 16.91 -1.31 -4.26
CA ALA A 60 15.53 -1.50 -3.83
C ALA A 60 14.66 -1.93 -5.02
N ASN A 61 14.06 -3.11 -4.93
CA ASN A 61 13.21 -3.68 -5.97
C ASN A 61 11.80 -4.05 -5.45
N THR A 62 11.63 -4.07 -4.13
CA THR A 62 10.42 -4.47 -3.44
C THR A 62 10.04 -3.42 -2.41
N ILE A 63 8.75 -3.21 -2.24
CA ILE A 63 8.17 -2.33 -1.21
C ILE A 63 7.27 -3.18 -0.33
N ILE A 64 7.53 -3.16 0.98
CA ILE A 64 6.81 -3.90 1.99
C ILE A 64 6.01 -2.87 2.81
N PHE A 65 4.72 -3.11 2.93
CA PHE A 65 3.84 -2.33 3.79
C PHE A 65 3.60 -3.09 5.08
N HIS A 66 3.72 -2.39 6.19
CA HIS A 66 3.42 -2.90 7.51
C HIS A 66 2.23 -2.14 8.10
N ALA A 67 1.42 -2.86 8.86
CA ALA A 67 0.30 -2.34 9.61
C ALA A 67 0.53 -2.48 11.11
N VAL A 68 -0.13 -1.61 11.87
CA VAL A 68 -0.06 -1.55 13.34
C VAL A 68 -0.41 -2.89 14.01
N ASP A 69 -1.28 -3.69 13.38
CA ASP A 69 -1.71 -5.00 13.89
C ASP A 69 -0.75 -6.17 13.53
N GLY A 70 0.38 -5.86 12.91
CA GLY A 70 1.37 -6.83 12.45
C GLY A 70 1.04 -7.46 11.08
N TYR A 71 -0.01 -7.01 10.40
CA TYR A 71 -0.27 -7.41 9.03
C TYR A 71 0.79 -6.81 8.08
N THR A 72 1.27 -7.62 7.13
CA THR A 72 2.20 -7.14 6.10
C THR A 72 1.83 -7.66 4.72
N THR A 73 2.21 -6.92 3.69
CA THR A 73 2.12 -7.32 2.28
C THR A 73 3.19 -6.60 1.45
N SER A 74 3.61 -7.17 0.34
CA SER A 74 4.68 -6.62 -0.52
C SER A 74 4.25 -6.41 -1.97
N PHE A 75 4.95 -5.53 -2.67
CA PHE A 75 4.79 -5.34 -4.10
C PHE A 75 6.16 -5.12 -4.77
N PRO A 76 6.28 -5.41 -6.08
CA PRO A 76 7.37 -4.85 -6.86
C PRO A 76 7.35 -3.32 -6.77
N LEU A 77 8.51 -2.70 -6.55
CA LEU A 77 8.62 -1.24 -6.45
C LEU A 77 8.12 -0.55 -7.74
N ASP A 78 8.40 -1.14 -8.90
CA ASP A 78 7.95 -0.63 -10.19
C ASP A 78 6.42 -0.65 -10.35
N TYR A 79 5.73 -1.62 -9.74
CA TYR A 79 4.27 -1.61 -9.73
C TYR A 79 3.74 -0.35 -9.03
N VAL A 80 4.32 0.02 -7.88
CA VAL A 80 3.92 1.22 -7.14
C VAL A 80 4.22 2.50 -7.93
N ASN A 81 5.39 2.57 -8.57
CA ASN A 81 5.79 3.73 -9.36
C ASN A 81 4.95 3.91 -10.64
N ASN A 82 4.62 2.82 -11.32
CA ASN A 82 3.97 2.87 -12.64
C ASN A 82 2.44 2.96 -12.57
N ASN A 83 1.81 2.60 -11.44
CA ASN A 83 0.34 2.50 -11.32
C ASN A 83 -0.30 3.58 -10.44
N GLN A 84 0.46 4.64 -10.10
CA GLN A 84 -0.03 5.75 -9.26
C GLN A 84 -0.76 5.25 -8.00
N ILE A 85 -0.10 4.35 -7.26
CA ILE A 85 -0.68 3.72 -6.07
C ILE A 85 -0.83 4.77 -4.95
N LEU A 86 -2.03 4.83 -4.38
CA LEU A 86 -2.35 5.76 -3.31
C LEU A 86 -2.20 5.12 -1.94
N LEU A 87 -1.65 5.88 -1.03
CA LEU A 87 -1.87 5.73 0.39
C LEU A 87 -3.02 6.68 0.78
N ALA A 88 -4.23 6.12 0.90
CA ALA A 88 -5.44 6.88 1.14
C ALA A 88 -5.66 7.17 2.62
N TYR A 89 -6.14 8.37 2.92
CA TYR A 89 -6.58 8.80 4.25
C TYR A 89 -8.06 9.21 4.28
N LYS A 90 -8.73 9.22 3.12
CA LYS A 90 -10.16 9.47 2.94
C LYS A 90 -10.80 8.48 1.98
N MET A 91 -12.05 8.15 2.25
CA MET A 91 -12.95 7.39 1.38
C MET A 91 -14.32 8.08 1.30
N ASN A 92 -14.89 8.21 0.09
CA ASN A 92 -16.18 8.84 -0.14
C ASN A 92 -16.32 10.23 0.52
N ASN A 93 -15.31 11.08 0.34
CA ASN A 93 -15.21 12.44 0.91
C ASN A 93 -15.12 12.52 2.45
N ALA A 94 -15.10 11.39 3.16
CA ALA A 94 -14.92 11.33 4.61
C ALA A 94 -13.54 10.75 4.96
N THR A 95 -12.97 11.17 6.09
CA THR A 95 -11.78 10.51 6.65
C THR A 95 -12.07 9.03 6.85
N ILE A 96 -11.11 8.17 6.53
CA ILE A 96 -11.26 6.73 6.76
C ILE A 96 -11.51 6.52 8.26
N PRO A 97 -12.59 5.83 8.66
CA PRO A 97 -12.83 5.57 10.07
C PRO A 97 -11.87 4.49 10.61
N PRO A 98 -11.59 4.45 11.92
CA PRO A 98 -10.66 3.49 12.53
C PRO A 98 -10.87 2.04 12.11
N GLU A 99 -12.11 1.56 12.11
CA GLU A 99 -12.46 0.19 11.73
C GLU A 99 -12.25 -0.13 10.24
N ARG A 100 -12.00 0.88 9.41
CA ARG A 100 -11.75 0.71 7.97
C ARG A 100 -10.31 0.98 7.54
N GLY A 101 -9.41 1.33 8.46
CA GLY A 101 -7.98 1.46 8.14
C GLY A 101 -7.36 2.81 8.47
N TYR A 102 -7.96 3.65 9.32
CA TYR A 102 -7.28 4.87 9.79
C TYR A 102 -5.95 4.53 10.48
N PRO A 103 -4.84 5.24 10.22
CA PRO A 103 -4.75 6.49 9.47
C PRO A 103 -4.69 6.34 7.96
N PHE A 104 -4.24 5.18 7.47
CA PHE A 104 -3.93 4.97 6.06
C PHE A 104 -4.32 3.59 5.54
N GLN A 105 -4.90 3.55 4.35
CA GLN A 105 -5.18 2.33 3.60
C GLN A 105 -4.53 2.39 2.21
N LEU A 106 -3.90 1.30 1.80
CA LEU A 106 -3.35 1.17 0.46
C LEU A 106 -4.45 0.94 -0.58
N VAL A 107 -4.40 1.68 -1.68
CA VAL A 107 -5.29 1.51 -2.85
C VAL A 107 -4.51 0.74 -3.92
N ALA A 108 -4.38 -0.57 -3.71
CA ALA A 108 -3.63 -1.49 -4.57
C ALA A 108 -4.45 -1.91 -5.81
N GLU A 109 -4.71 -0.95 -6.69
CA GLU A 109 -5.52 -1.15 -7.90
C GLU A 109 -5.06 -2.35 -8.75
N SER A 110 -6.01 -3.07 -9.34
CA SER A 110 -5.77 -4.32 -10.10
C SER A 110 -5.25 -5.50 -9.26
N LYS A 111 -5.35 -5.42 -7.93
CA LYS A 111 -4.97 -6.49 -6.99
C LYS A 111 -6.15 -6.95 -6.16
N TRP A 112 -6.10 -8.21 -5.73
CA TRP A 112 -7.04 -8.79 -4.77
C TRP A 112 -7.02 -8.05 -3.44
N GLY A 113 -8.18 -7.99 -2.77
CA GLY A 113 -8.39 -7.21 -1.54
C GLY A 113 -7.42 -7.51 -0.39
N TYR A 114 -6.82 -8.69 -0.31
CA TYR A 114 -5.78 -8.96 0.70
C TYR A 114 -4.52 -8.10 0.50
N LYS A 115 -4.21 -7.70 -0.73
CA LYS A 115 -3.10 -6.78 -0.99
C LYS A 115 -3.42 -5.33 -0.58
N TRP A 116 -4.68 -4.99 -0.29
CA TRP A 116 -5.12 -3.65 0.10
C TRP A 116 -5.02 -3.45 1.61
N ILE A 117 -3.78 -3.50 2.11
CA ILE A 117 -3.45 -3.34 3.52
C ILE A 117 -4.08 -2.09 4.15
N LYS A 118 -4.61 -2.25 5.36
CA LYS A 118 -5.21 -1.22 6.20
C LYS A 118 -4.28 -0.91 7.37
N TRP A 119 -4.49 0.24 8.02
CA TRP A 119 -3.74 0.65 9.22
C TRP A 119 -2.23 0.76 8.97
N VAL A 120 -1.84 1.22 7.77
CA VAL A 120 -0.42 1.32 7.39
C VAL A 120 0.30 2.32 8.27
N ASP A 121 1.39 1.90 8.91
CA ASP A 121 2.24 2.74 9.75
C ASP A 121 3.71 2.75 9.31
N GLU A 122 4.14 1.79 8.50
CA GLU A 122 5.48 1.73 7.91
C GLU A 122 5.48 1.25 6.45
N ILE A 123 6.39 1.83 5.66
CA ILE A 123 6.71 1.46 4.29
C ILE A 123 8.22 1.20 4.23
N GLU A 124 8.58 -0.06 4.03
CA GLU A 124 9.96 -0.52 3.98
C GLU A 124 10.36 -0.80 2.53
N LEU A 125 11.52 -0.28 2.12
CA LEU A 125 12.12 -0.61 0.83
C LEU A 125 13.08 -1.79 1.00
N SER A 126 12.93 -2.83 0.18
CA SER A 126 13.69 -4.08 0.27
C SER A 126 14.20 -4.52 -1.10
N ASP A 127 15.18 -5.42 -1.12
CA ASP A 127 15.72 -6.09 -2.29
C ASP A 127 15.27 -7.55 -2.38
N ASP A 128 14.35 -7.99 -1.51
CA ASP A 128 13.78 -9.34 -1.51
C ASP A 128 12.47 -9.42 -2.34
N PRO A 129 12.52 -9.81 -3.63
CA PRO A 129 11.34 -9.99 -4.45
C PRO A 129 10.45 -11.16 -4.02
N ASN A 130 10.94 -12.01 -3.11
CA ASN A 130 10.23 -13.19 -2.62
C ASN A 130 9.56 -12.96 -1.26
N TYR A 131 9.62 -11.74 -0.71
CA TYR A 131 8.96 -11.43 0.55
C TYR A 131 7.48 -11.80 0.48
N LYS A 132 7.04 -12.60 1.45
CA LYS A 132 5.65 -13.05 1.61
C LYS A 132 5.06 -12.46 2.88
N GLY A 133 4.04 -11.64 2.71
CA GLY A 133 3.25 -11.09 3.81
C GLY A 133 2.30 -12.10 4.46
N TYR A 134 1.27 -11.60 5.10
CA TYR A 134 0.34 -12.42 5.89
C TYR A 134 -0.38 -13.47 5.04
N TRP A 135 -1.06 -13.11 3.96
CA TRP A 135 -1.81 -14.09 3.17
C TRP A 135 -0.90 -14.87 2.23
N GLU A 136 0.14 -14.24 1.72
CA GLU A 136 1.10 -14.80 0.77
C GLU A 136 1.91 -15.93 1.42
N SER A 137 2.24 -15.81 2.70
CA SER A 137 2.87 -16.89 3.49
C SER A 137 1.92 -18.07 3.76
N ARG A 138 0.61 -17.86 3.62
CA ARG A 138 -0.45 -18.87 3.82
C ARG A 138 -0.95 -19.49 2.51
N GLY A 139 -0.19 -19.35 1.43
CA GLY A 139 -0.48 -19.97 0.13
C GLY A 139 -1.30 -19.10 -0.83
N TYR A 140 -1.54 -17.83 -0.51
CA TYR A 140 -2.11 -16.90 -1.47
C TYR A 140 -1.04 -16.43 -2.47
N SER A 141 -1.46 -16.09 -3.68
CA SER A 141 -0.57 -15.61 -4.72
C SER A 141 0.23 -14.38 -4.26
N ASN A 142 1.54 -14.38 -4.47
CA ASN A 142 2.35 -13.23 -4.08
C ASN A 142 2.04 -11.98 -4.95
N SER A 143 1.76 -12.21 -6.23
CA SER A 143 1.41 -11.14 -7.20
C SER A 143 0.10 -10.46 -6.84
N GLY A 144 -0.86 -11.24 -6.32
CA GLY A 144 -2.24 -10.83 -6.06
C GLY A 144 -2.98 -10.25 -7.26
N ASN A 145 -2.57 -10.57 -8.49
CA ASN A 145 -3.22 -10.06 -9.71
C ASN A 145 -4.66 -10.58 -9.83
N LEU A 146 -5.60 -9.70 -10.20
CA LEU A 146 -7.00 -10.09 -10.44
C LEU A 146 -7.17 -11.03 -11.65
N SER A 147 -6.20 -11.05 -12.56
CA SER A 147 -6.16 -11.97 -13.71
C SER A 147 -5.70 -13.39 -13.35
N GLU A 148 -5.24 -13.60 -12.11
CA GLU A 148 -4.69 -14.87 -11.63
C GLU A 148 -5.56 -15.45 -10.50
N ARG A 149 -5.44 -16.75 -10.26
CA ARG A 149 -6.07 -17.37 -9.08
C ARG A 149 -5.46 -16.77 -7.82
N PHE A 150 -6.29 -16.52 -6.82
CA PHE A 150 -5.84 -15.94 -5.56
C PHE A 150 -5.06 -16.95 -4.69
N LEU A 151 -5.25 -18.26 -4.90
CA LEU A 151 -4.39 -19.32 -4.34
C LEU A 151 -3.24 -19.60 -5.31
N GLY A 152 -2.02 -19.60 -4.76
CA GLY A 152 -0.78 -19.92 -5.48
C GLY A 152 -0.48 -21.41 -5.53
#